data_AF-A0A7S3PAX4-F1
#
_entry.id   AF-A0A7S3PAX4-F1
#
_cell.length_a   1.000
_cell.length_b   1.000
_cell.length_c   1.000
_cell.angle_alpha   90.00
_cell.angle_beta   90.00
_cell.angle_gamma   90.00
#
_symmetry.space_group_name_H-M   'P 1'
#
loop_
_entity.id
_entity.type
_entity.pdbx_description
1 polymer ?
#
loop_
_entity_poly.entity_id
_entity_poly.type
_entity_poly.pdbx_seq_one_letter_code
_entity_poly.pdbx_strand_id
1 'polypeptide(L)'
;TASLDTENGGLQWNQIPDEQVVSRHLDAKQWIIPMLNDERRNQLYYEAIQAALAKLQPDNPDDEETIHVFDLGCGTGLLGMMAAKICPAVRVTSVDMSMVCVQVATQIVTDNQLTDRITLQEGHSTQMLPLQANLCVSELLEDGLLGEGWLPAIRE
;
A
#
# COMPACT_ATOMS: atom_id res chain seq x y z
N THR A 1 -14.33 -9.53 -11.56
CA THR A 1 -15.04 -8.44 -12.25
C THR A 1 -14.49 -8.30 -13.66
N ALA A 2 -15.25 -7.75 -14.62
CA ALA A 2 -14.74 -7.48 -15.96
C ALA A 2 -14.35 -6.00 -16.08
N SER A 3 -13.24 -5.69 -16.74
CA SER A 3 -12.82 -4.32 -17.07
C SER A 3 -12.37 -4.24 -18.53
N LEU A 4 -12.30 -3.02 -19.08
CA LEU A 4 -11.79 -2.79 -20.43
C LEU A 4 -10.25 -2.83 -20.40
N ASP A 5 -9.65 -3.64 -21.26
CA ASP A 5 -8.22 -3.61 -21.57
C ASP A 5 -7.95 -2.35 -22.41
N THR A 6 -7.24 -1.39 -21.82
CA THR A 6 -6.95 -0.08 -22.44
C THR A 6 -5.88 -0.14 -23.51
N GLU A 7 -5.10 -1.22 -23.61
CA GLU A 7 -4.08 -1.39 -24.65
C GLU A 7 -4.66 -2.07 -25.90
N ASN A 8 -5.50 -3.09 -25.71
CA ASN A 8 -6.00 -3.91 -26.82
C ASN A 8 -7.49 -3.68 -27.14
N GLY A 9 -8.19 -2.87 -26.35
CA GLY A 9 -9.62 -2.59 -26.51
C GLY A 9 -10.54 -3.78 -26.21
N GLY A 10 -10.01 -4.84 -25.58
CA GLY A 10 -10.74 -6.06 -25.23
C GLY A 10 -11.42 -6.00 -23.86
N LEU A 11 -12.27 -6.98 -23.57
CA LEU A 11 -12.76 -7.23 -22.20
C LEU A 11 -11.76 -8.13 -21.47
N GLN A 12 -11.15 -7.63 -20.40
CA GLN A 12 -10.35 -8.45 -19.49
C GLN A 12 -11.18 -8.90 -18.28
N TRP A 13 -11.00 -10.16 -17.89
CA TRP A 13 -11.63 -10.73 -16.71
C TRP A 13 -10.66 -10.67 -15.54
N ASN A 14 -10.86 -9.72 -14.64
CA ASN A 14 -10.14 -9.65 -13.38
C ASN A 14 -10.76 -10.70 -12.45
N GLN A 15 -10.12 -11.85 -12.28
CA GLN A 15 -10.59 -12.82 -11.30
C GLN A 15 -10.46 -12.20 -9.91
N ILE A 16 -11.57 -12.16 -9.17
CA ILE A 16 -11.51 -11.96 -7.71
C ILE A 16 -11.12 -13.34 -7.16
N PRO A 17 -10.11 -13.44 -6.30
CA PRO A 17 -9.65 -14.70 -5.78
C PRO A 17 -10.79 -15.32 -4.98
N ASP A 18 -11.03 -16.61 -5.20
CA ASP A 18 -11.99 -17.38 -4.42
C ASP A 18 -11.66 -17.20 -2.93
N GLU A 19 -12.68 -17.10 -2.08
CA GLU A 19 -12.52 -17.02 -0.62
C GLU A 19 -11.62 -18.15 -0.09
N GLN A 20 -11.66 -19.34 -0.72
CA GLN A 20 -10.76 -20.44 -0.40
C GLN A 20 -9.29 -20.16 -0.75
N VAL A 21 -9.03 -19.44 -1.84
CA VAL A 21 -7.68 -19.03 -2.26
C VAL A 21 -7.14 -17.97 -1.31
N VAL A 22 -7.98 -16.99 -0.94
CA VAL A 22 -7.62 -15.97 0.06
C VAL A 22 -7.34 -16.62 1.40
N SER A 23 -8.23 -17.50 1.89
CA SER A 23 -8.04 -18.22 3.14
C SER A 23 -6.74 -19.02 3.14
N ARG A 24 -6.47 -19.81 2.09
CA ARG A 24 -5.21 -20.57 1.98
C ARG A 24 -3.97 -19.67 1.94
N HIS A 25 -4.06 -18.51 1.30
CA HIS A 25 -2.95 -17.55 1.25
C HIS A 25 -2.69 -16.94 2.63
N LEU A 26 -3.73 -16.56 3.36
CA LEU A 26 -3.63 -16.07 4.74
C LEU A 26 -3.12 -17.16 5.69
N ASP A 27 -3.56 -18.41 5.52
CA ASP A 27 -3.06 -19.56 6.28
C ASP A 27 -1.57 -19.83 6.02
N ALA A 28 -1.08 -19.55 4.81
CA ALA A 28 0.34 -19.63 4.47
C ALA A 28 1.14 -18.43 5.02
N LYS A 29 0.50 -17.28 5.21
CA LYS A 29 1.08 -16.05 5.79
C LYS A 29 0.56 -15.81 7.20
N GLN A 30 0.83 -16.78 8.07
CA GLN A 30 0.33 -16.83 9.46
C GLN A 30 0.66 -15.60 10.31
N TRP A 31 1.63 -14.79 9.87
CA TRP A 31 2.05 -13.56 10.53
C TRP A 31 1.11 -12.37 10.30
N ILE A 32 0.31 -12.34 9.21
CA ILE A 32 -0.53 -11.18 8.85
C ILE A 32 -1.51 -10.82 9.98
N ILE A 33 -2.23 -11.80 10.54
CA ILE A 33 -3.24 -11.55 11.57
C ILE A 33 -2.60 -11.10 12.90
N PRO A 34 -1.57 -11.78 13.44
CA PRO A 34 -0.82 -11.29 14.61
C PRO A 34 -0.29 -9.87 14.41
N MET A 35 0.27 -9.57 13.24
CA MET A 35 0.80 -8.26 12.88
C MET A 35 -0.30 -7.18 12.89
N LEU A 36 -1.46 -7.46 12.30
CA LEU A 36 -2.60 -6.54 12.35
C LEU A 36 -3.10 -6.28 13.79
N ASN A 37 -3.01 -7.28 14.66
CA ASN A 37 -3.41 -7.17 16.07
C ASN A 37 -2.31 -6.60 16.98
N ASP A 38 -1.11 -6.32 16.46
CA ASP A 38 -0.06 -5.65 17.21
C ASP A 38 -0.35 -4.15 17.29
N GLU A 39 -1.11 -3.77 18.33
CA GLU A 39 -1.50 -2.39 18.59
C GLU A 39 -0.29 -1.46 18.74
N ARG A 40 0.78 -1.92 19.41
CA ARG A 40 1.97 -1.11 19.63
C ARG A 40 2.67 -0.81 18.31
N ARG A 41 2.85 -1.83 17.47
CA ARG A 41 3.44 -1.68 16.14
C ARG A 41 2.62 -0.72 15.29
N ASN A 42 1.30 -0.92 15.24
CA ASN A 42 0.40 -0.07 14.47
C ASN A 42 0.45 1.39 14.95
N GLN A 43 0.51 1.61 16.27
CA GLN A 43 0.60 2.95 16.86
C GLN A 43 1.92 3.65 16.48
N LEU A 44 3.05 2.93 16.55
CA LEU A 44 4.35 3.49 16.18
C LEU A 44 4.43 3.86 14.69
N TYR A 45 3.86 3.03 13.81
CA TYR A 45 3.74 3.37 12.40
C TYR A 45 2.86 4.61 12.20
N TYR A 46 1.72 4.67 12.87
CA TYR A 46 0.81 5.81 12.77
C TYR A 46 1.49 7.13 13.19
N GLU A 47 2.18 7.13 14.34
CA GLU A 47 2.92 8.29 14.85
C GLU A 47 4.06 8.70 13.90
N ALA A 48 4.81 7.74 13.36
CA ALA A 48 5.90 8.01 12.43
C ALA A 48 5.39 8.61 11.12
N ILE A 49 4.31 8.08 10.55
CA ILE A 49 3.67 8.60 9.33
C ILE A 49 3.14 10.01 9.58
N GLN A 50 2.46 10.24 10.72
CA GLN A 50 1.96 11.55 11.08
C GLN A 50 3.10 12.58 11.19
N ALA A 51 4.19 12.24 11.87
CA ALA A 51 5.34 13.11 12.02
C ALA A 51 6.06 13.37 10.68
N ALA A 52 6.10 12.39 9.77
CA ALA A 52 6.67 12.56 8.44
C ALA A 52 5.81 13.49 7.57
N LEU A 53 4.48 13.29 7.55
CA LEU A 53 3.55 14.13 6.80
C LEU A 53 3.54 15.58 7.31
N ALA A 54 3.65 15.80 8.62
CA ALA A 54 3.73 17.13 9.20
C ALA A 54 4.96 17.93 8.69
N LYS A 55 6.05 17.26 8.32
CA LYS A 55 7.25 17.90 7.74
C LYS A 55 7.11 18.21 6.24
N LEU A 56 6.14 17.58 5.58
CA LEU A 56 5.88 17.72 4.15
C LEU A 56 4.69 18.64 3.86
N GLN A 57 3.98 19.09 4.89
CA GLN A 57 2.91 20.07 4.73
C GLN A 57 3.50 21.42 4.29
N PRO A 58 2.84 22.12 3.36
CA PRO A 58 3.30 23.43 2.90
C PRO A 58 3.22 24.45 4.04
N ASP A 59 4.13 25.43 4.02
CA ASP A 59 4.16 26.52 5.00
C ASP A 59 2.89 27.38 4.93
N ASN A 60 2.26 27.44 3.74
CA ASN A 60 1.00 28.14 3.51
C ASN A 60 -0.15 27.12 3.35
N PRO A 61 -1.17 27.13 4.21
CA PRO A 61 -2.29 26.20 4.13
C PRO A 61 -3.20 26.39 2.91
N ASP A 62 -3.07 27.50 2.19
CA ASP A 62 -3.78 27.74 0.92
C ASP A 62 -3.07 27.09 -0.30
N ASP A 63 -1.86 26.56 -0.12
CA ASP A 63 -1.15 25.87 -1.20
C ASP A 63 -1.70 24.44 -1.34
N GLU A 64 -2.39 24.17 -2.46
CA GLU A 64 -2.91 22.84 -2.80
C GLU A 64 -1.77 21.91 -3.30
N GLU A 65 -0.75 21.69 -2.47
CA GLU A 65 0.31 20.75 -2.80
C GLU A 65 -0.12 19.31 -2.46
N THR A 66 -0.15 18.46 -3.48
CA THR A 66 -0.44 17.03 -3.31
C THR A 66 0.80 16.32 -2.79
N ILE A 67 0.68 15.61 -1.67
CA ILE A 67 1.76 14.79 -1.11
C ILE A 67 1.64 13.38 -1.69
N HIS A 68 2.63 12.96 -2.47
CA HIS A 68 2.69 11.62 -3.04
C HIS A 68 3.36 10.66 -2.05
N VAL A 69 2.63 9.62 -1.64
CA VAL A 69 3.11 8.57 -0.73
C VAL A 69 3.23 7.25 -1.50
N PHE A 70 4.35 6.56 -1.35
CA PHE A 70 4.57 5.23 -1.89
C PHE A 70 4.55 4.20 -0.76
N ASP A 71 3.62 3.26 -0.82
CA ASP A 71 3.44 2.19 0.18
C ASP A 71 3.93 0.86 -0.40
N LEU A 72 5.12 0.47 0.00
CA LEU A 72 5.85 -0.65 -0.56
C LEU A 72 5.66 -1.91 0.29
N GLY A 73 5.12 -2.97 -0.35
CA GLY A 73 4.73 -4.19 0.33
C GLY A 73 3.45 -3.96 1.13
N CYS A 74 2.42 -3.43 0.46
CA CYS A 74 1.27 -2.87 1.15
C CYS A 74 0.46 -3.91 1.94
N GLY A 75 0.56 -5.20 1.60
CA GLY A 75 -0.16 -6.28 2.27
C GLY A 75 -1.67 -6.04 2.26
N THR A 76 -2.21 -5.61 3.39
CA THR A 76 -3.65 -5.27 3.56
C THR A 76 -4.00 -3.82 3.26
N GLY A 77 -3.01 -2.98 2.94
CA GLY A 77 -3.15 -1.54 2.67
C GLY A 77 -3.17 -0.67 3.93
N LEU A 78 -2.82 -1.22 5.11
CA LEU A 78 -2.94 -0.52 6.39
C LEU A 78 -2.16 0.81 6.42
N LEU A 79 -0.88 0.80 6.03
CA LEU A 79 -0.03 1.99 6.11
C LEU A 79 -0.46 3.07 5.11
N GLY A 80 -0.78 2.69 3.87
CA GLY A 80 -1.36 3.60 2.90
C GLY A 80 -2.66 4.25 3.40
N MET A 81 -3.54 3.46 4.02
CA MET A 81 -4.76 4.01 4.64
C MET A 81 -4.48 4.94 5.82
N MET A 82 -3.47 4.67 6.65
CA MET A 82 -3.07 5.59 7.72
C MET A 82 -2.66 6.94 7.13
N ALA A 83 -1.80 6.95 6.11
CA ALA A 83 -1.36 8.18 5.46
C ALA A 83 -2.53 8.97 4.86
N ALA A 84 -3.42 8.30 4.12
CA ALA A 84 -4.62 8.92 3.57
C ALA A 84 -5.56 9.45 4.67
N LYS A 85 -5.76 8.73 5.78
CA LYS A 85 -6.64 9.21 6.86
C LYS A 85 -6.04 10.42 7.61
N ILE A 86 -4.71 10.46 7.77
CA ILE A 86 -4.01 11.55 8.47
C ILE A 86 -4.08 12.86 7.67
N CYS A 87 -3.90 12.80 6.35
CA CYS A 87 -3.83 14.00 5.51
C CYS A 87 -4.72 13.90 4.25
N PRO A 88 -5.71 14.81 4.09
CA PRO A 88 -6.55 14.86 2.90
C PRO A 88 -5.80 15.04 1.57
N ALA A 89 -4.70 15.79 1.57
CA ALA A 89 -3.90 16.11 0.38
C ALA A 89 -2.97 14.96 -0.09
N VAL A 90 -3.00 13.82 0.59
CA VAL A 90 -2.16 12.66 0.23
C VAL A 90 -2.79 11.86 -0.92
N ARG A 91 -1.94 11.51 -1.89
CA ARG A 91 -2.20 10.48 -2.91
C ARG A 91 -1.24 9.32 -2.66
N VAL A 92 -1.77 8.12 -2.44
CA VAL A 92 -0.99 6.91 -2.15
C VAL A 92 -0.92 6.01 -3.37
N THR A 93 0.27 5.52 -3.68
CA THR A 93 0.50 4.38 -4.57
C THR A 93 0.98 3.21 -3.72
N SER A 94 0.12 2.21 -3.54
CA SER A 94 0.41 0.99 -2.77
C SER A 94 0.76 -0.14 -3.73
N VAL A 95 1.84 -0.85 -3.46
CA VAL A 95 2.30 -1.97 -4.29
C VAL A 95 2.54 -3.23 -3.47
N ASP A 96 2.20 -4.38 -4.01
CA ASP A 96 2.53 -5.68 -3.44
C ASP A 96 2.82 -6.68 -4.57
N MET A 97 3.74 -7.61 -4.32
CA MET A 97 4.07 -8.67 -5.29
C MET A 97 3.00 -9.76 -5.33
N SER A 98 2.16 -9.86 -4.30
CA SER A 98 1.08 -10.83 -4.22
C SER A 98 -0.22 -10.22 -4.75
N MET A 99 -0.69 -10.71 -5.90
CA MET A 99 -2.02 -10.37 -6.44
C MET A 99 -3.12 -10.54 -5.40
N VAL A 100 -3.04 -11.58 -4.57
CA VAL A 100 -4.02 -11.86 -3.51
C VAL A 100 -4.03 -10.74 -2.47
N CYS A 101 -2.86 -10.26 -2.05
CA CYS A 101 -2.76 -9.12 -1.12
C CYS A 101 -3.35 -7.86 -1.74
N VAL A 102 -2.99 -7.54 -2.99
CA VAL A 102 -3.54 -6.37 -3.71
C VAL A 102 -5.06 -6.41 -3.79
N GLN A 103 -5.64 -7.59 -4.04
CA GLN A 103 -7.09 -7.76 -4.12
C GLN A 103 -7.77 -7.58 -2.76
N VAL A 104 -7.20 -8.17 -1.70
CA VAL A 104 -7.68 -7.96 -0.32
C VAL A 104 -7.60 -6.49 0.07
N ALA A 105 -6.46 -5.85 -0.17
CA ALA A 105 -6.26 -4.44 0.11
C ALA A 105 -7.20 -3.53 -0.72
N THR A 106 -7.49 -3.89 -1.97
CA THR A 106 -8.47 -3.18 -2.81
C THR A 106 -9.86 -3.20 -2.19
N GLN A 107 -10.30 -4.37 -1.69
CA GLN A 107 -11.58 -4.47 -1.00
C GLN A 107 -11.59 -3.63 0.28
N ILE A 108 -10.55 -3.73 1.10
CA ILE A 108 -10.42 -2.97 2.35
C ILE A 108 -10.45 -1.46 2.11
N VAL A 109 -9.71 -0.97 1.09
CA VAL A 109 -9.68 0.44 0.69
C VAL A 109 -11.04 0.91 0.18
N THR A 110 -11.75 0.06 -0.58
CA THR A 110 -13.11 0.33 -1.05
C THR A 110 -14.09 0.46 0.11
N ASP A 111 -14.04 -0.48 1.06
CA ASP A 111 -14.92 -0.48 2.24
C ASP A 111 -14.65 0.72 3.16
N ASN A 112 -13.40 1.23 3.16
CA ASN A 112 -13.01 2.44 3.88
C ASN A 112 -13.25 3.75 3.09
N GLN A 113 -13.78 3.68 1.86
CA GLN A 113 -14.05 4.85 1.00
C GLN A 113 -12.80 5.70 0.72
N LEU A 114 -11.67 5.05 0.41
CA LEU A 114 -10.38 5.71 0.15
C LEU A 114 -9.88 5.52 -1.30
N THR A 115 -10.73 5.03 -2.20
CA THR A 115 -10.38 4.72 -3.60
C THR A 115 -10.06 5.95 -4.45
N ASP A 116 -10.46 7.14 -4.01
CA ASP A 116 -10.14 8.42 -4.63
C ASP A 116 -8.69 8.88 -4.35
N ARG A 117 -8.05 8.28 -3.35
CA ARG A 117 -6.72 8.67 -2.86
C ARG A 117 -5.69 7.55 -2.89
N ILE A 118 -6.10 6.30 -2.89
CA ILE A 118 -5.20 5.15 -2.86
C ILE A 118 -5.34 4.35 -4.15
N THR A 119 -4.25 4.25 -4.89
CA THR A 119 -4.11 3.38 -6.06
C THR A 119 -3.31 2.15 -5.65
N LEU A 120 -3.86 0.96 -5.89
CA LEU A 120 -3.17 -0.30 -5.62
C LEU A 120 -2.71 -0.96 -6.92
N GLN A 121 -1.49 -1.50 -6.92
CA GLN A 121 -0.92 -2.17 -8.09
C GLN A 121 -0.19 -3.45 -7.68
N GLU A 122 -0.40 -4.51 -8.46
CA GLU A 122 0.42 -5.71 -8.38
C GLU A 122 1.75 -5.47 -9.10
N GLY A 123 2.85 -5.82 -8.46
CA GLY A 123 4.15 -5.84 -9.13
C GLY A 123 5.33 -5.71 -8.19
N HIS A 124 6.53 -5.81 -8.75
CA HIS A 124 7.77 -5.54 -8.03
C HIS A 124 8.09 -4.04 -8.09
N SER A 125 8.62 -3.46 -7.02
CA SER A 125 8.94 -2.02 -6.94
C SER A 125 9.86 -1.53 -8.06
N THR A 126 10.82 -2.36 -8.49
CA THR A 126 11.75 -2.05 -9.59
C THR A 126 11.07 -1.89 -10.95
N GLN A 127 9.83 -2.36 -11.11
CA GLN A 127 9.05 -2.22 -12.34
C GLN A 127 8.14 -0.97 -12.32
N MET A 128 8.09 -0.26 -11.20
CA MET A 128 7.17 0.85 -10.95
C MET A 128 7.82 2.23 -11.20
N LEU A 129 9.03 2.28 -11.77
CA LEU A 129 9.77 3.52 -12.01
C LEU A 129 9.36 4.20 -13.34
N PRO A 130 9.32 5.55 -13.37
CA PRO A 130 9.63 6.48 -12.29
C PRO A 130 8.41 6.84 -11.42
N LEU A 131 8.51 6.58 -10.12
CA LEU A 131 7.59 7.12 -9.11
C LEU A 131 8.30 8.24 -8.35
N GLN A 132 7.85 9.49 -8.53
CA GLN A 132 8.24 10.59 -7.66
C GLN A 132 7.32 10.61 -6.44
N ALA A 133 7.79 10.07 -5.32
CA ALA A 133 7.11 10.13 -4.04
C ALA A 133 7.82 11.07 -3.08
N ASN A 134 7.06 11.84 -2.29
CA ASN A 134 7.58 12.66 -1.21
C ASN A 134 7.87 11.83 0.05
N LEU A 135 7.15 10.72 0.23
CA LEU A 135 7.28 9.80 1.35
C LEU A 135 7.16 8.36 0.88
N CYS A 136 8.09 7.50 1.31
CA CYS A 136 7.97 6.04 1.17
C CYS A 136 7.67 5.44 2.55
N VAL A 137 6.64 4.60 2.63
CA VAL A 137 6.31 3.78 3.79
C VAL A 137 6.45 2.32 3.38
N SER A 138 7.00 1.49 4.27
CA SER A 138 7.10 0.06 4.03
C SER A 138 7.14 -0.72 5.34
N GLU A 139 6.74 -1.98 5.25
CA GLU A 139 6.93 -2.94 6.31
C GLU A 139 7.42 -4.27 5.72
N LEU A 140 8.59 -4.19 5.08
CA LEU A 140 9.30 -5.35 4.52
C LEU A 140 10.33 -5.93 5.51
N LEU A 141 10.27 -5.57 6.80
CA LEU A 141 11.30 -5.99 7.75
C LEU A 141 10.83 -7.23 8.52
N GLU A 142 11.56 -8.33 8.35
CA GLU A 142 11.42 -9.55 9.17
C GLU A 142 12.43 -9.56 10.34
N ASP A 143 12.35 -10.57 11.21
CA ASP A 143 13.28 -10.79 12.34
C ASP A 143 14.76 -10.88 11.90
N GLY A 144 15.01 -11.29 10.65
CA GLY A 144 16.34 -11.32 10.02
C GLY A 144 16.82 -9.98 9.46
N LEU A 145 15.99 -8.93 9.55
CA LEU A 145 16.14 -7.57 9.02
C LEU A 145 16.27 -7.46 7.48
N LEU A 146 17.01 -8.35 6.83
CA LEU A 146 17.41 -8.23 5.42
C LEU A 146 16.84 -9.30 4.48
N GLY A 147 16.17 -10.35 4.97
CA GLY A 147 15.78 -11.49 4.14
C GLY A 147 14.61 -11.24 3.20
N GLU A 148 13.79 -10.22 3.46
CA GLU A 148 12.64 -9.82 2.62
C GLU A 148 13.02 -8.79 1.53
N GLY A 149 14.31 -8.71 1.17
CA GLY A 149 14.74 -7.91 0.02
C GLY A 149 14.78 -6.39 0.25
N TRP A 150 14.92 -5.95 1.51
CA TRP A 150 14.98 -4.53 1.88
C TRP A 150 16.10 -3.76 1.14
N LEU A 151 17.30 -4.34 1.03
CA LEU A 151 18.45 -3.71 0.36
C LEU A 151 18.20 -3.43 -1.14
N PRO A 152 17.73 -4.40 -1.95
CA PRO A 152 17.29 -4.13 -3.31
C PRO A 152 16.17 -3.09 -3.41
N ALA A 153 15.23 -3.05 -2.46
CA ALA A 153 14.08 -2.15 -2.50
C ALA A 153 14.43 -0.67 -2.27
N ILE A 154 15.48 -0.38 -1.50
CA ILE A 154 15.93 1.00 -1.21
C ILE A 154 17.08 1.48 -2.11
N ARG A 155 17.55 0.63 -3.03
CA ARG A 155 18.73 0.91 -3.83
C ARG A 155 18.34 1.50 -5.19
N GLU A 156 18.63 2.80 -5.31
CA GLU A 156 18.50 3.68 -6.50
C GLU A 156 17.11 3.75 -7.14
#